data_AF-A0A1W9QE83-F1
#
_entry.id   AF-A0A1W9QE83-F1
#
_cell.length_a   1.000
_cell.length_b   1.000
_cell.length_c   1.000
_cell.angle_alpha   90.00
_cell.angle_beta   90.00
_cell.angle_gamma   90.00
#
_symmetry.space_group_name_H-M   'P 1'
#
loop_
_entity.id
_entity.type
_entity.pdbx_description
1 polymer ?
#
loop_
_entity_poly.entity_id
_entity_poly.type
_entity_poly.pdbx_seq_one_letter_code
_entity_poly.pdbx_strand_id
1 'polypeptide(L)'
;MAGPRPKEHGKAKKGAASKLEVIPEDLKDLDKIHGLLRVLNDPLAGGMDLARWIEGIPRLKERLLRTARLRSGHLDLVALNSALSIVGNQGVETELLQLLEDMTIAKAEWELYEG
;
A
#
# COMPACT_ATOMS: atom_id res chain seq x y z
N MET A 1 23.26 21.25 -44.89
CA MET A 1 23.45 20.33 -43.76
C MET A 1 22.82 20.97 -42.54
N ALA A 2 21.70 20.42 -42.03
CA ALA A 2 20.94 20.99 -40.92
C ALA A 2 21.50 20.50 -39.57
N GLY A 3 21.64 21.42 -38.61
CA GLY A 3 22.22 21.19 -37.29
C GLY A 3 21.40 20.27 -36.37
N PRO A 4 21.94 19.95 -35.18
CA PRO A 4 21.32 19.02 -34.24
C PRO A 4 20.02 19.60 -33.68
N ARG A 5 18.96 18.77 -33.69
CA ARG A 5 17.65 19.12 -33.11
C ARG A 5 17.75 19.17 -31.58
N PRO A 6 17.10 20.13 -30.92
CA PRO A 6 17.01 20.16 -29.46
C PRO A 6 16.21 18.96 -28.95
N LYS A 7 16.72 18.30 -27.90
CA LYS A 7 16.01 17.22 -27.19
C LYS A 7 14.86 17.84 -26.41
N GLU A 8 13.64 17.56 -26.85
CA GLU A 8 12.41 17.97 -26.18
C GLU A 8 12.36 17.43 -24.75
N HIS A 9 12.01 18.33 -23.83
CA HIS A 9 11.72 18.01 -22.44
C HIS A 9 10.54 17.04 -22.40
N GLY A 10 10.83 15.78 -22.03
CA GLY A 10 9.81 14.78 -21.75
C GLY A 10 8.92 15.26 -20.62
N LYS A 11 7.69 15.64 -20.99
CA LYS A 11 6.61 16.00 -20.07
C LYS A 11 6.52 14.98 -18.94
N ALA A 12 6.58 15.48 -17.70
CA ALA A 12 6.22 14.74 -16.51
C ALA A 12 4.84 14.10 -16.72
N LYS A 13 4.79 12.77 -16.65
CA LYS A 13 3.53 12.01 -16.71
C LYS A 13 2.70 12.32 -15.45
N LYS A 14 1.85 13.33 -15.53
CA LYS A 14 0.61 13.41 -14.73
C LYS A 14 -0.28 12.24 -15.18
N GLY A 15 -0.43 11.22 -14.35
CA GLY A 15 -1.30 10.09 -14.72
C GLY A 15 -1.06 8.81 -13.95
N ALA A 16 -1.07 8.87 -12.63
CA ALA A 16 -1.52 7.83 -11.73
C ALA A 16 -1.55 8.47 -10.34
N ALA A 17 -2.71 8.97 -9.91
CA ALA A 17 -2.99 8.98 -8.47
C ALA A 17 -2.71 7.55 -8.03
N SER A 18 -1.60 7.39 -7.31
CA SER A 18 -0.94 6.09 -7.24
C SER A 18 -1.91 5.15 -6.55
N LYS A 19 -2.05 3.89 -6.97
CA LYS A 19 -2.86 2.89 -6.24
C LYS A 19 -2.51 2.74 -4.75
N LEU A 20 -1.49 3.46 -4.29
CA LEU A 20 -0.92 3.50 -2.95
C LEU A 20 -1.29 4.78 -2.18
N GLU A 21 -1.68 5.86 -2.87
CA GLU A 21 -2.14 7.10 -2.25
C GLU A 21 -3.47 6.86 -1.57
N VAL A 22 -3.55 7.22 -0.29
CA VAL A 22 -4.75 7.08 0.53
C VAL A 22 -5.70 8.21 0.18
N ILE A 23 -6.95 7.87 -0.08
CA ILE A 23 -8.04 8.82 -0.30
C ILE A 23 -9.04 8.74 0.85
N PRO A 24 -9.87 9.78 1.10
CA PRO A 24 -10.84 9.77 2.19
C PRO A 24 -11.77 8.55 2.18
N GLU A 25 -12.11 8.01 1.01
CA GLU A 25 -12.93 6.79 0.88
C GLU A 25 -12.25 5.53 1.43
N ASP A 26 -10.93 5.51 1.59
CA ASP A 26 -10.19 4.40 2.21
C ASP A 26 -10.39 4.38 3.74
N LEU A 27 -10.86 5.46 4.37
CA LEU A 27 -11.16 5.52 5.81
C LEU A 27 -12.25 4.52 6.23
N LYS A 28 -13.11 4.09 5.30
CA LYS A 28 -14.11 3.04 5.55
C LYS A 28 -13.49 1.68 5.92
N ASP A 29 -12.20 1.47 5.61
CA ASP A 29 -11.50 0.23 5.90
C ASP A 29 -10.85 0.23 7.30
N LEU A 30 -11.00 1.30 8.10
CA LEU A 30 -10.47 1.40 9.47
C LEU A 30 -10.89 0.23 10.36
N ASP A 31 -12.16 -0.19 10.29
CA ASP A 31 -12.65 -1.34 11.07
C ASP A 31 -11.93 -2.64 10.71
N LYS A 32 -11.58 -2.82 9.43
CA LYS A 32 -10.83 -3.98 8.95
C LYS A 32 -9.38 -3.93 9.42
N ILE A 33 -8.79 -2.74 9.46
CA ILE A 33 -7.44 -2.55 9.99
C ILE A 33 -7.40 -2.86 11.49
N HIS A 34 -8.40 -2.43 12.27
CA HIS A 34 -8.51 -2.82 13.68
C HIS A 34 -8.64 -4.34 13.85
N GLY A 35 -9.42 -5.00 12.98
CA GLY A 35 -9.51 -6.46 12.94
C GLY A 35 -8.17 -7.13 12.65
N LEU A 36 -7.43 -6.63 11.65
CA LEU A 36 -6.10 -7.11 11.30
C LEU A 36 -5.09 -6.92 12.44
N LEU A 37 -5.09 -5.77 13.11
CA LEU A 37 -4.23 -5.53 14.27
C LEU A 37 -4.52 -6.51 15.40
N ARG A 38 -5.78 -6.86 15.63
CA ARG A 38 -6.15 -7.85 16.64
C ARG A 38 -5.58 -9.24 16.32
N VAL A 39 -5.60 -9.62 15.05
CA VAL A 39 -5.04 -10.88 14.54
C VAL A 39 -3.53 -10.91 14.66
N LEU A 40 -2.85 -9.81 14.31
CA LEU A 40 -1.39 -9.70 14.45
C LEU A 40 -0.92 -9.78 15.90
N ASN A 41 -1.75 -9.35 16.86
CA ASN A 41 -1.47 -9.42 18.29
C ASN A 41 -1.86 -10.77 18.92
N ASP A 42 -2.51 -11.67 18.20
CA ASP A 42 -2.89 -12.98 18.71
C ASP A 42 -1.79 -14.02 18.44
N PRO A 43 -1.11 -14.55 19.48
CA PRO A 43 -0.05 -15.55 19.31
C PRO A 43 -0.54 -16.88 18.73
N LEU A 44 -1.86 -17.13 18.67
CA LEU A 44 -2.48 -18.31 18.10
C LEU A 44 -3.02 -18.09 16.68
N ALA A 45 -2.99 -16.87 16.15
CA ALA A 45 -3.43 -16.59 14.79
C ALA A 45 -2.46 -17.20 13.76
N GLY A 46 -2.92 -18.24 13.05
CA GLY A 46 -2.15 -18.86 11.98
C GLY A 46 -2.06 -17.98 10.73
N GLY A 47 -0.97 -18.10 9.96
CA GLY A 47 -0.71 -17.28 8.77
C GLY A 47 -1.77 -17.33 7.65
N MET A 48 -2.68 -18.31 7.65
CA MET A 48 -3.82 -18.37 6.73
C MET A 48 -4.88 -17.29 6.99
N ASP A 49 -5.05 -16.84 8.25
CA ASP A 49 -5.98 -15.75 8.57
C ASP A 49 -5.47 -14.41 8.06
N LEU A 50 -4.15 -14.19 8.11
CA LEU A 50 -3.55 -12.91 7.77
C LEU A 50 -3.80 -12.48 6.31
N ALA A 51 -3.64 -13.40 5.36
CA ALA A 51 -3.89 -13.13 3.95
C ALA A 51 -5.35 -12.72 3.69
N ARG A 52 -6.31 -13.40 4.36
CA ARG A 52 -7.74 -13.11 4.23
C ARG A 52 -8.10 -11.71 4.76
N TRP A 53 -7.50 -11.31 5.89
CA TRP A 53 -7.68 -9.96 6.41
C TRP A 53 -7.11 -8.90 5.48
N ILE A 54 -5.91 -9.14 4.94
CA ILE A 54 -5.23 -8.22 4.03
C ILE A 54 -5.98 -8.08 2.69
N GLU A 55 -6.60 -9.14 2.18
CA GLU A 55 -7.46 -9.05 0.97
C GLU A 55 -8.64 -8.09 1.15
N GLY A 56 -9.13 -7.93 2.39
CA GLY A 56 -10.18 -6.98 2.72
C GLY A 56 -9.74 -5.50 2.69
N ILE A 57 -8.43 -5.23 2.62
CA ILE A 57 -7.82 -3.89 2.71
C ILE A 57 -6.99 -3.64 1.43
N PRO A 58 -7.62 -3.16 0.34
CA PRO A 58 -6.97 -3.09 -0.98
C PRO A 58 -5.67 -2.28 -1.00
N ARG A 59 -5.60 -1.17 -0.25
CA ARG A 59 -4.41 -0.33 -0.16
C ARG A 59 -3.23 -1.03 0.48
N LEU A 60 -3.49 -1.79 1.55
CA LEU A 60 -2.47 -2.58 2.21
C LEU A 60 -1.96 -3.70 1.29
N LYS A 61 -2.87 -4.40 0.61
CA LYS A 61 -2.52 -5.44 -0.37
C LYS A 61 -1.59 -4.90 -1.46
N GLU A 62 -1.94 -3.79 -2.10
CA GLU A 62 -1.13 -3.21 -3.17
C GLU A 62 0.24 -2.73 -2.66
N ARG A 63 0.31 -2.19 -1.44
CA ARG A 63 1.57 -1.83 -0.77
C ARG A 63 2.47 -3.04 -0.57
N LEU A 64 1.93 -4.12 0.00
CA LEU A 64 2.67 -5.36 0.23
C LEU A 64 3.17 -6.00 -1.07
N LEU A 65 2.33 -6.04 -2.11
CA LEU A 65 2.74 -6.53 -3.44
C LEU A 65 3.87 -5.68 -4.02
N ARG A 66 3.80 -4.34 -3.91
CA ARG A 66 4.88 -3.46 -4.34
C ARG A 66 6.17 -3.71 -3.57
N THR A 67 6.09 -3.78 -2.24
CA THR A 67 7.27 -4.00 -1.39
C THR A 67 7.91 -5.36 -1.66
N ALA A 68 7.10 -6.41 -1.91
CA ALA A 68 7.60 -7.71 -2.34
C ALA A 68 8.29 -7.67 -3.70
N ARG A 69 7.73 -6.98 -4.70
CA ARG A 69 8.36 -6.80 -6.03
C ARG A 69 9.70 -6.07 -5.92
N LEU A 70 9.76 -5.03 -5.09
CA LEU A 70 11.00 -4.27 -4.85
C LEU A 70 12.08 -5.11 -4.16
N ARG A 71 11.72 -5.92 -3.17
CA ARG A 71 12.66 -6.78 -2.45
C ARG A 71 13.14 -7.98 -3.26
N SER A 72 12.26 -8.59 -4.05
CA SER A 72 12.56 -9.79 -4.84
C SER A 72 13.22 -9.49 -6.19
N GLY A 73 13.08 -8.26 -6.71
CA GLY A 73 13.49 -7.91 -8.07
C GLY A 73 12.55 -8.45 -9.16
N HIS A 74 11.50 -9.18 -8.78
CA HIS A 74 10.52 -9.76 -9.70
C HIS A 74 9.29 -8.84 -9.83
N LEU A 75 9.17 -8.16 -10.98
CA LEU A 75 8.06 -7.24 -11.25
C LEU A 75 6.72 -7.95 -11.47
N ASP A 76 6.77 -9.24 -11.79
CA ASP A 76 5.64 -10.12 -12.13
C ASP A 76 4.99 -10.77 -10.90
N LEU A 77 5.39 -10.41 -9.69
CA LEU A 77 4.79 -10.97 -8.48
C LEU A 77 3.33 -10.47 -8.30
N VAL A 78 2.37 -11.39 -8.42
CA VAL A 78 0.92 -11.08 -8.32
C VAL A 78 0.26 -11.74 -7.10
N ALA A 79 0.85 -12.81 -6.56
CA ALA A 79 0.25 -13.59 -5.47
C ALA A 79 0.55 -13.00 -4.09
N LEU A 80 -0.50 -12.77 -3.29
CA LEU A 80 -0.38 -12.20 -1.95
C LEU A 80 0.41 -13.09 -1.00
N ASN A 81 0.17 -14.41 -1.00
CA ASN A 81 0.90 -15.33 -0.11
C ASN A 81 2.41 -15.30 -0.37
N SER A 82 2.83 -15.26 -1.65
CA SER A 82 4.23 -15.10 -2.02
C SER A 82 4.80 -13.75 -1.54
N ALA A 83 4.01 -12.68 -1.66
CA ALA A 83 4.41 -11.37 -1.14
C ALA A 83 4.60 -11.38 0.37
N LEU A 84 3.69 -12.00 1.13
CA LEU A 84 3.79 -12.10 2.59
C LEU A 84 5.05 -12.87 3.01
N SER A 85 5.40 -13.96 2.31
CA SER A 85 6.64 -14.69 2.58
C SER A 85 7.91 -13.86 2.30
N ILE A 86 7.91 -13.00 1.29
CA ILE A 86 9.05 -12.13 0.93
C ILE A 86 9.16 -10.92 1.87
N VAL A 87 8.02 -10.33 2.23
CA VAL A 87 7.95 -9.13 3.08
C VAL A 87 8.23 -9.48 4.54
N GLY A 88 7.72 -10.63 5.01
CA GLY A 88 7.82 -11.08 6.39
C GLY A 88 6.99 -10.23 7.37
N ASN A 89 6.82 -10.72 8.59
CA ASN A 89 5.95 -10.09 9.59
C ASN A 89 6.32 -8.64 9.88
N GLN A 90 7.62 -8.36 10.08
CA GLN A 90 8.10 -7.00 10.33
C GLN A 90 7.82 -6.05 9.16
N GLY A 91 7.92 -6.55 7.91
CA GLY A 91 7.58 -5.75 6.74
C GLY A 91 6.07 -5.50 6.64
N VAL A 92 5.24 -6.48 6.99
CA VAL A 92 3.78 -6.32 7.04
C VAL A 92 3.39 -5.27 8.06
N GLU A 93 3.97 -5.32 9.26
CA GLU A 93 3.76 -4.34 10.32
C GLU A 93 4.17 -2.93 9.87
N THR A 94 5.33 -2.80 9.21
CA THR A 94 5.82 -1.51 8.70
C THR A 94 4.83 -0.89 7.71
N GLU A 95 4.38 -1.66 6.70
CA GLU A 95 3.43 -1.17 5.70
C GLU A 95 2.06 -0.86 6.32
N LEU A 96 1.65 -1.61 7.34
CA LEU A 96 0.41 -1.38 8.08
C LEU A 96 0.45 -0.07 8.86
N LEU A 97 1.54 0.18 9.59
CA LEU A 97 1.73 1.41 10.36
C LEU A 97 1.80 2.64 9.44
N GLN A 98 2.51 2.53 8.30
CA GLN A 98 2.54 3.59 7.30
C GLN A 98 1.15 3.87 6.70
N LEU A 99 0.37 2.83 6.42
CA LEU A 99 -1.00 3.01 5.93
C LEU A 99 -1.88 3.75 6.95
N LEU A 100 -1.75 3.41 8.23
CA LEU A 100 -2.47 4.08 9.32
C LEU A 100 -2.07 5.55 9.49
N GLU A 101 -0.78 5.84 9.37
CA GLU A 101 -0.28 7.21 9.36
C GLU A 101 -0.88 8.01 8.19
N ASP A 102 -0.81 7.46 6.98
CA ASP A 102 -1.38 8.10 5.78
C ASP A 102 -2.90 8.32 5.90
N MET A 103 -3.63 7.37 6.47
CA MET A 103 -5.06 7.53 6.77
C MET A 103 -5.33 8.61 7.81
N THR A 104 -4.47 8.74 8.83
CA THR A 104 -4.61 9.76 9.85
C THR A 104 -4.40 11.15 9.25
N ILE A 105 -3.40 11.31 8.39
CA ILE A 105 -3.14 12.54 7.65
C ILE A 105 -4.33 12.87 6.74
N ALA A 106 -4.78 11.92 5.91
CA ALA A 106 -5.92 12.12 5.00
C ALA A 106 -7.21 12.51 5.74
N LYS A 107 -7.45 11.93 6.92
CA LYS A 107 -8.58 12.31 7.77
C LYS A 107 -8.45 13.75 8.28
N ALA A 108 -7.28 14.14 8.79
CA ALA A 108 -7.05 15.49 9.30
C ALA A 108 -7.16 16.54 8.18
N GLU A 109 -6.64 16.25 6.99
CA GLU A 109 -6.79 17.11 5.82
C GLU A 109 -8.26 17.27 5.44
N TRP A 110 -9.03 16.18 5.40
CA TRP A 110 -10.45 16.22 5.10
C TRP A 110 -11.25 17.07 6.12
N GLU A 111 -10.97 16.90 7.41
CA GLU A 111 -11.60 17.69 8.48
C GLU A 111 -11.27 19.19 8.40
N LEU A 112 -10.11 19.58 7.87
CA LEU A 112 -9.72 20.98 7.68
C LEU A 112 -10.36 21.66 6.46
N TYR A 113 -10.74 20.88 5.44
CA TYR A 113 -11.33 21.41 4.20
C TYR A 113 -12.86 21.37 4.17
N GLU A 114 -13.48 20.44 4.90
CA GLU A 114 -14.95 20.26 4.96
C GLU A 114 -15.56 20.70 6.32
N GLY A 115 -14.74 21.26 7.21
CA GLY A 115 -15.13 21.78 8.53
C GLY A 115 -15.57 23.25 8.54
#